data_AF-A0AAX4JJ34-F1
#
_entry.id   AF-A0AAX4JJ34-F1
#
_cell.length_a   1.000
_cell.length_b   1.000
_cell.length_c   1.000
_cell.angle_alpha   90.00
_cell.angle_beta   90.00
_cell.angle_gamma   90.00
#
_symmetry.space_group_name_H-M   'P 1'
#
loop_
_entity.id
_entity.type
_entity.pdbx_description
1 polymer ?
#
loop_
_entity_poly.entity_id
_entity_poly.type
_entity_poly.pdbx_seq_one_letter_code
_entity_poly.pdbx_strand_id
1 'polypeptide(L)'
;MAEELMTSTQYRELDSPERTFNEHNESQDLSESIWRSIAQIVREVGPTLSPDDELGDLAAAEEAVIAKDQERAAIQDKIQEELRQLSRQLTQATTAAQRPPSHPSALEHESQVRSLEQQQYTIGKQLNEEQSSISKKEIELSKLKLEKEEIDKYQVDQDGNSNDDDWINGKVIRLKMLSDAGFKLVTPKDNKGPNKILIRNDKKNDVHSVSIDNTRSKVYTANLIWSLASEGC
;
A
#
# COMPACT_ATOMS: atom_id res chain seq x y z
N MET A 1 -73.10 -56.07 -25.48
CA MET A 1 -73.68 -55.91 -24.14
C MET A 1 -74.53 -54.65 -24.22
N ALA A 2 -75.77 -54.77 -24.70
CA ALA A 2 -76.94 -55.25 -23.94
C ALA A 2 -77.36 -54.18 -22.93
N GLU A 3 -78.60 -53.76 -22.77
CA GLU A 3 -79.94 -54.06 -23.30
C GLU A 3 -80.75 -52.83 -22.85
N GLU A 4 -81.60 -52.23 -23.69
CA GLU A 4 -83.06 -52.44 -23.61
C GLU A 4 -83.61 -52.57 -22.19
N LEU A 5 -84.55 -51.69 -21.82
CA LEU A 5 -85.75 -52.03 -21.05
C LEU A 5 -86.75 -50.87 -21.08
N MET A 6 -87.45 -50.78 -22.22
CA MET A 6 -88.89 -50.54 -22.17
C MET A 6 -89.55 -51.80 -21.62
N THR A 7 -90.37 -51.70 -20.59
CA THR A 7 -91.54 -52.59 -20.39
C THR A 7 -92.52 -51.97 -19.41
N SER A 8 -93.72 -51.69 -19.92
CA SER A 8 -95.02 -52.32 -19.61
C SER A 8 -95.65 -51.92 -18.28
N THR A 9 -96.73 -51.15 -18.36
CA THR A 9 -98.14 -51.62 -18.46
C THR A 9 -98.64 -52.16 -17.13
N GLN A 10 -99.47 -51.35 -16.45
CA GLN A 10 -100.53 -51.90 -15.63
C GLN A 10 -101.76 -51.01 -15.73
N TYR A 11 -102.64 -51.40 -16.67
CA TYR A 11 -104.05 -51.02 -16.64
C TYR A 11 -104.68 -51.66 -15.41
N ARG A 12 -105.27 -50.84 -14.54
CA ARG A 12 -106.21 -51.27 -13.51
C ARG A 12 -107.53 -50.55 -13.77
N GLU A 13 -108.37 -51.24 -14.51
CA GLU A 13 -109.79 -50.95 -14.68
C GLU A 13 -110.54 -51.42 -13.43
N LEU A 14 -111.61 -50.68 -13.05
CA LEU A 14 -112.73 -50.98 -12.14
C LEU A 14 -113.01 -49.77 -11.22
N ASP A 15 -113.93 -48.90 -11.61
CA ASP A 15 -115.37 -49.03 -11.30
C ASP A 15 -115.99 -47.62 -11.30
N SER A 16 -116.96 -47.38 -12.18
CA SER A 16 -117.65 -46.10 -12.31
C SER A 16 -118.87 -46.04 -11.40
N PRO A 17 -119.01 -45.00 -10.57
CA PRO A 17 -120.32 -44.50 -10.19
C PRO A 17 -120.69 -43.34 -11.11
N GLU A 18 -121.71 -43.55 -11.95
CA GLU A 18 -122.47 -42.45 -12.54
C GLU A 18 -123.10 -41.58 -11.45
N ARG A 19 -123.13 -40.26 -11.70
CA ARG A 19 -123.76 -39.12 -10.98
C ARG A 19 -122.70 -38.21 -10.35
N THR A 20 -122.55 -36.94 -10.68
CA THR A 20 -123.50 -35.97 -11.25
C THR A 20 -122.66 -34.78 -11.76
N PHE A 21 -122.92 -34.33 -12.98
CA PHE A 21 -122.32 -33.12 -13.55
C PHE A 21 -122.87 -31.88 -12.82
N ASN A 22 -122.07 -31.27 -11.94
CA ASN A 22 -122.18 -29.84 -11.60
C ASN A 22 -120.98 -29.43 -10.73
N GLU A 23 -119.86 -29.13 -11.40
CA GLU A 23 -118.76 -28.27 -10.95
C GLU A 23 -117.69 -28.27 -12.07
N HIS A 24 -118.03 -27.62 -13.18
CA HIS A 24 -117.09 -27.26 -14.25
C HIS A 24 -117.38 -25.81 -14.60
N ASN A 25 -116.85 -24.87 -13.81
CA ASN A 25 -116.58 -23.52 -14.31
C ASN A 25 -115.61 -22.70 -13.43
N GLU A 26 -115.32 -23.07 -12.18
CA GLU A 26 -114.40 -22.24 -11.36
C GLU A 26 -112.92 -22.48 -11.69
N SER A 27 -112.52 -23.71 -12.05
CA SER A 27 -111.13 -24.04 -12.40
C SER A 27 -110.69 -23.49 -13.75
N GLN A 28 -111.61 -23.35 -14.72
CA GLN A 28 -111.35 -22.72 -16.01
C GLN A 28 -111.30 -21.19 -15.90
N ASP A 29 -112.21 -20.55 -15.16
CA ASP A 29 -112.19 -19.10 -14.93
C ASP A 29 -110.97 -18.65 -14.10
N LEU A 30 -110.54 -19.45 -13.12
CA LEU A 30 -109.27 -19.25 -12.41
C LEU A 30 -108.07 -19.37 -13.36
N SER A 31 -108.08 -20.33 -14.28
CA SER A 31 -107.00 -20.46 -15.26
C SER A 31 -106.98 -19.28 -16.25
N GLU A 32 -108.14 -18.82 -16.73
CA GLU A 32 -108.23 -17.72 -17.69
C GLU A 32 -107.87 -16.37 -17.06
N SER A 33 -108.28 -16.13 -15.81
CA SER A 33 -107.87 -14.95 -15.05
C SER A 33 -106.37 -14.94 -14.74
N ILE A 34 -105.76 -16.10 -14.47
CA ILE A 34 -104.31 -16.25 -14.35
C ILE A 34 -103.61 -15.97 -15.70
N TRP A 35 -104.13 -16.48 -16.81
CA TRP A 35 -103.57 -16.19 -18.14
C TRP A 35 -103.70 -14.71 -18.52
N ARG A 36 -104.79 -14.06 -18.14
CA ARG A 36 -104.99 -12.60 -18.34
C ARG A 36 -104.05 -11.76 -17.48
N SER A 37 -103.81 -12.15 -16.23
CA SER A 37 -102.86 -11.45 -15.36
C SER A 37 -101.42 -11.62 -15.85
N ILE A 38 -101.04 -12.82 -16.29
CA ILE A 38 -99.74 -13.07 -16.93
C ILE A 38 -99.62 -12.26 -18.22
N ALA A 39 -100.64 -12.24 -19.07
CA ALA A 39 -100.64 -11.44 -20.30
C ALA A 39 -100.54 -9.93 -20.02
N GLN A 40 -101.17 -9.46 -18.95
CA GLN A 40 -101.05 -8.06 -18.51
C GLN A 40 -99.63 -7.76 -18.02
N ILE A 41 -99.02 -8.64 -17.22
CA ILE A 41 -97.63 -8.50 -16.78
C ILE A 41 -96.67 -8.52 -17.98
N VAL A 42 -96.83 -9.45 -18.92
CA VAL A 42 -95.99 -9.51 -20.13
C VAL A 42 -96.15 -8.24 -20.98
N ARG A 43 -97.36 -7.68 -21.05
CA ARG A 43 -97.60 -6.42 -21.75
C ARG A 43 -97.01 -5.20 -21.03
N GLU A 44 -97.00 -5.21 -19.70
CA GLU A 44 -96.42 -4.14 -18.88
C GLU A 44 -94.89 -4.18 -18.86
N VAL A 45 -94.30 -5.39 -18.83
CA VAL A 45 -92.85 -5.62 -18.71
C VAL A 45 -92.17 -5.75 -20.08
N GLY A 46 -92.87 -6.20 -21.12
CA GLY A 46 -92.33 -6.38 -22.46
C GLY A 46 -91.66 -5.14 -23.07
N PRO A 47 -92.21 -3.92 -22.92
CA PRO A 47 -91.56 -2.69 -23.39
C PRO A 47 -90.37 -2.25 -22.54
N THR A 48 -90.24 -2.76 -21.32
CA THR A 48 -89.12 -2.43 -20.41
C THR A 48 -87.91 -3.35 -20.59
N LEU A 49 -88.13 -4.54 -21.15
CA LEU A 49 -87.08 -5.48 -21.53
C LEU A 49 -86.73 -5.22 -23.00
N SER A 50 -85.71 -4.38 -23.23
CA SER A 50 -85.15 -4.12 -24.55
C SER A 50 -83.83 -4.89 -24.67
N PRO A 51 -83.81 -6.03 -25.38
CA PRO A 51 -82.60 -6.86 -25.49
C PRO A 51 -81.46 -6.12 -26.20
N ASP A 52 -81.79 -5.18 -27.09
CA ASP A 52 -80.81 -4.39 -27.83
C ASP A 52 -80.08 -3.39 -26.90
N ASP A 53 -80.79 -2.79 -25.95
CA ASP A 53 -80.20 -1.89 -24.95
C ASP A 53 -79.33 -2.67 -23.95
N GLU A 54 -79.81 -3.83 -23.47
CA GLU A 54 -79.03 -4.70 -22.59
C GLU A 54 -77.77 -5.25 -23.27
N LEU A 55 -77.85 -5.57 -24.57
CA LEU A 55 -76.69 -5.99 -25.36
C LEU A 55 -75.68 -4.84 -25.53
N GLY A 56 -76.16 -3.61 -25.71
CA GLY A 56 -75.34 -2.41 -25.76
C GLY A 56 -74.60 -2.16 -24.44
N ASP A 57 -75.29 -2.29 -23.32
CA ASP A 57 -74.70 -2.17 -21.98
C ASP A 57 -73.67 -3.27 -21.70
N LEU A 58 -73.94 -4.51 -22.12
CA LEU A 58 -72.99 -5.61 -22.03
C LEU A 58 -71.75 -5.37 -22.89
N ALA A 59 -71.91 -4.88 -24.12
CA ALA A 59 -70.78 -4.54 -24.99
C ALA A 59 -69.93 -3.41 -24.40
N ALA A 60 -70.57 -2.37 -23.83
CA ALA A 60 -69.87 -1.28 -23.15
C ALA A 60 -69.15 -1.77 -21.88
N ALA A 61 -69.75 -2.70 -21.13
CA ALA A 61 -69.12 -3.31 -19.97
C ALA A 61 -67.91 -4.18 -20.37
N GLU A 62 -68.02 -4.96 -21.46
CA GLU A 62 -66.92 -5.74 -22.00
C GLU A 62 -65.77 -4.84 -22.45
N GLU A 63 -66.06 -3.76 -23.19
CA GLU A 63 -65.05 -2.79 -23.60
C GLU A 63 -64.36 -2.13 -22.38
N ALA A 64 -65.12 -1.78 -21.35
CA ALA A 64 -64.57 -1.23 -20.12
C ALA A 64 -63.66 -2.23 -19.37
N VAL A 65 -64.00 -3.51 -19.36
CA VAL A 65 -63.17 -4.57 -18.78
C VAL A 65 -61.89 -4.76 -19.60
N ILE A 66 -61.99 -4.83 -20.93
CA ILE A 66 -60.84 -4.94 -21.81
C ILE A 66 -59.89 -3.74 -21.62
N ALA A 67 -60.43 -2.53 -21.54
CA ALA A 67 -59.64 -1.32 -21.29
C ALA A 67 -58.92 -1.39 -19.94
N LYS A 68 -59.60 -1.88 -18.88
CA LYS A 68 -58.99 -2.05 -17.56
C LYS A 68 -57.92 -3.13 -17.53
N ASP A 69 -58.10 -4.22 -18.26
CA ASP A 69 -57.10 -5.28 -18.33
C ASP A 69 -55.87 -4.85 -19.13
N GLN A 70 -56.05 -4.03 -20.18
CA GLN A 70 -54.93 -3.38 -20.87
C GLN A 70 -54.16 -2.42 -19.96
N GLU A 71 -54.84 -1.60 -19.17
CA GLU A 71 -54.19 -0.73 -18.17
C GLU A 71 -53.39 -1.54 -17.15
N ARG A 72 -53.98 -2.63 -16.63
CA ARG A 72 -53.31 -3.52 -15.67
C ARG A 72 -52.09 -4.20 -16.28
N ALA A 73 -52.20 -4.71 -17.50
CA ALA A 73 -51.09 -5.31 -18.22
C ALA A 73 -49.95 -4.30 -18.41
N ALA A 74 -50.26 -3.07 -18.84
CA ALA A 74 -49.26 -2.02 -19.01
C ALA A 74 -48.57 -1.63 -17.69
N ILE A 75 -49.29 -1.64 -16.56
CA ILE A 75 -48.70 -1.41 -15.24
C ILE A 75 -47.81 -2.57 -14.82
N GLN A 76 -48.24 -3.82 -15.04
CA GLN A 76 -47.43 -4.99 -14.74
C GLN A 76 -46.13 -5.01 -15.54
N ASP A 77 -46.19 -4.68 -16.83
CA ASP A 77 -45.01 -4.60 -17.68
C ASP A 77 -44.03 -3.53 -17.20
N LYS A 78 -44.53 -2.34 -16.81
CA LYS A 78 -43.70 -1.28 -16.23
C LYS A 78 -43.01 -1.73 -14.94
N ILE A 79 -43.75 -2.34 -14.01
CA ILE A 79 -43.19 -2.83 -12.74
C ILE A 79 -42.16 -3.94 -13.00
N GLN A 80 -42.41 -4.84 -13.94
CA GLN A 80 -41.45 -5.89 -14.30
C GLN A 80 -40.17 -5.31 -14.90
N GLU A 81 -40.27 -4.29 -15.75
CA GLU A 81 -39.11 -3.62 -16.32
C GLU A 81 -38.32 -2.85 -15.26
N GLU A 82 -38.99 -2.12 -14.37
CA GLU A 82 -38.36 -1.46 -13.22
C GLU A 82 -37.65 -2.46 -12.31
N LEU A 83 -38.28 -3.60 -12.01
CA LEU A 83 -37.67 -4.67 -11.22
C LEU A 83 -36.44 -5.25 -11.92
N ARG A 84 -36.49 -5.48 -13.23
CA ARG A 84 -35.32 -5.94 -14.01
C ARG A 84 -34.19 -4.91 -13.97
N GLN A 85 -34.49 -3.63 -14.09
CA GLN A 85 -33.50 -2.56 -14.02
C GLN A 85 -32.86 -2.48 -12.64
N LEU A 86 -33.66 -2.49 -11.56
CA LEU A 86 -33.16 -2.49 -10.19
C LEU A 86 -32.34 -3.75 -9.88
N SER A 87 -32.76 -4.91 -10.37
CA SER A 87 -31.99 -6.16 -10.24
C SER A 87 -30.64 -6.06 -10.93
N ARG A 88 -30.58 -5.52 -12.16
CA ARG A 88 -29.30 -5.27 -12.85
C ARG A 88 -28.43 -4.28 -12.06
N GLN A 89 -28.99 -3.19 -11.56
CA GLN A 89 -28.25 -2.22 -10.73
C GLN A 89 -27.73 -2.86 -9.44
N LEU A 90 -28.52 -3.70 -8.77
CA LEU A 90 -28.08 -4.45 -7.58
C LEU A 90 -26.93 -5.38 -7.91
N THR A 91 -27.01 -6.14 -9.01
CA THR A 91 -25.91 -7.03 -9.41
C THR A 91 -24.64 -6.24 -9.71
N GLN A 92 -24.74 -5.12 -10.43
CA GLN A 92 -23.61 -4.23 -10.70
C GLN A 92 -23.02 -3.64 -9.42
N ALA A 93 -23.85 -3.11 -8.52
CA ALA A 93 -23.43 -2.58 -7.23
C ALA A 93 -22.78 -3.66 -6.35
N THR A 94 -23.32 -4.89 -6.37
CA THR A 94 -22.74 -6.03 -5.64
C THR A 94 -21.37 -6.40 -6.18
N THR A 95 -21.22 -6.46 -7.51
CA THR A 95 -19.92 -6.73 -8.14
C THR A 95 -18.92 -5.59 -7.90
N ALA A 96 -19.37 -4.34 -7.84
CA ALA A 96 -18.54 -3.19 -7.55
C ALA A 96 -18.14 -3.08 -6.07
N ALA A 97 -19.02 -3.54 -5.16
CA ALA A 97 -18.76 -3.58 -3.72
C ALA A 97 -17.83 -4.74 -3.33
N GLN A 98 -17.74 -5.78 -4.16
CA GLN A 98 -16.73 -6.81 -4.00
C GLN A 98 -15.35 -6.25 -4.37
N ARG A 99 -14.36 -6.51 -3.51
CA ARG A 99 -12.97 -6.10 -3.74
C ARG A 99 -12.49 -6.73 -5.06
N PRO A 100 -11.94 -5.96 -6.02
CA PRO A 100 -11.44 -6.51 -7.27
C PRO A 100 -10.36 -7.56 -7.00
N PRO A 101 -10.29 -8.65 -7.79
CA PRO A 101 -9.28 -9.69 -7.62
C PRO A 101 -7.86 -9.22 -7.92
N SER A 102 -7.69 -8.02 -8.48
CA SER A 102 -6.39 -7.37 -8.68
C SER A 102 -5.78 -6.81 -7.39
N HIS A 103 -6.59 -6.62 -6.34
CA HIS A 103 -6.10 -6.17 -5.05
C HIS A 103 -5.80 -7.37 -4.15
N PRO A 104 -4.69 -7.33 -3.38
CA PRO A 104 -4.39 -8.37 -2.40
C PRO A 104 -5.60 -8.62 -1.50
N SER A 105 -5.80 -9.88 -1.13
CA SER A 105 -6.78 -10.22 -0.10
C SER A 105 -6.45 -9.48 1.20
N ALA A 106 -7.43 -9.31 2.09
CA ALA A 106 -7.22 -8.61 3.36
C ALA A 106 -6.06 -9.23 4.18
N LEU A 107 -5.93 -10.56 4.11
CA LEU A 107 -4.87 -11.31 4.78
C LEU A 107 -3.51 -11.08 4.11
N GLU A 108 -3.44 -11.12 2.78
CA GLU A 108 -2.20 -10.80 2.05
C GLU A 108 -1.75 -9.36 2.29
N HIS A 109 -2.69 -8.41 2.30
CA HIS A 109 -2.39 -7.01 2.63
C HIS A 109 -1.84 -6.88 4.07
N GLU A 110 -2.47 -7.52 5.06
CA GLU A 110 -1.96 -7.52 6.44
C GLU A 110 -0.56 -8.14 6.52
N SER A 111 -0.31 -9.23 5.80
CA SER A 111 1.01 -9.85 5.74
C SER A 111 2.06 -8.93 5.13
N GLN A 112 1.69 -8.18 4.09
CA GLN A 112 2.55 -7.22 3.42
C GLN A 112 2.85 -6.02 4.34
N VAL A 113 1.84 -5.50 5.03
CA VAL A 113 2.02 -4.42 6.03
C VAL A 113 2.97 -4.87 7.12
N ARG A 114 2.75 -6.06 7.71
CA ARG A 114 3.63 -6.62 8.75
C ARG A 114 5.07 -6.82 8.24
N SER A 115 5.24 -7.28 7.00
CA SER A 115 6.55 -7.39 6.37
C SER A 115 7.24 -6.04 6.21
N LEU A 116 6.51 -5.00 5.79
CA LEU A 116 7.04 -3.65 5.65
C LEU A 116 7.41 -3.04 7.00
N GLU A 117 6.61 -3.25 8.05
CA GLU A 117 6.92 -2.83 9.42
C GLU A 117 8.20 -3.49 9.94
N GLN A 118 8.38 -4.79 9.68
CA GLN A 118 9.60 -5.50 10.04
C GLN A 118 10.82 -4.98 9.28
N GLN A 119 10.67 -4.66 7.99
CA GLN A 119 11.74 -4.04 7.20
C GLN A 119 12.09 -2.65 7.73
N GLN A 120 11.11 -1.82 8.05
CA GLN A 120 11.32 -0.48 8.62
C GLN A 120 12.07 -0.56 9.95
N TYR A 121 11.69 -1.48 10.83
CA TYR A 121 12.39 -1.71 12.10
C TYR A 121 13.84 -2.16 11.87
N THR A 122 14.06 -3.09 10.94
CA THR A 122 15.40 -3.62 10.61
C THR A 122 16.30 -2.52 10.05
N ILE A 123 15.79 -1.72 9.11
CA ILE A 123 16.53 -0.59 8.52
C ILE A 123 16.83 0.46 9.60
N GLY A 124 15.86 0.79 10.45
CA GLY A 124 16.08 1.74 11.54
C GLY A 124 17.16 1.28 12.52
N LYS A 125 17.20 -0.02 12.83
CA LYS A 125 18.25 -0.62 13.65
C LYS A 125 19.62 -0.55 12.95
N GLN A 126 19.71 -0.95 11.70
CA GLN A 126 20.94 -0.89 10.90
C GLN A 126 21.48 0.53 10.81
N LEU A 127 20.60 1.51 10.56
CA LEU A 127 20.97 2.92 10.50
C LEU A 127 21.55 3.42 11.83
N ASN A 128 20.97 3.00 12.96
CA ASN A 128 21.50 3.36 14.28
C ASN A 128 22.86 2.70 14.57
N GLU A 129 23.05 1.44 14.17
CA GLU A 129 24.33 0.74 14.28
C GLU A 129 25.42 1.41 13.41
N GLU A 130 25.08 1.79 12.18
CA GLU A 130 25.98 2.51 11.28
C GLU A 130 26.31 3.91 11.80
N GLN A 131 25.33 4.66 12.29
CA GLN A 131 25.54 5.97 12.89
C GLN A 131 26.47 5.86 14.11
N SER A 132 26.26 4.86 14.97
CA SER A 132 27.15 4.57 16.10
C SER A 132 28.57 4.21 15.63
N SER A 133 28.72 3.48 14.53
CA SER A 133 30.03 3.19 13.94
C SER A 133 30.70 4.43 13.36
N ILE A 134 29.94 5.32 12.73
CA ILE A 134 30.45 6.59 12.18
C ILE A 134 30.97 7.46 13.32
N SER A 135 30.19 7.64 14.39
CA SER A 135 30.62 8.44 15.54
C SER A 135 31.90 7.90 16.18
N LYS A 136 32.08 6.57 16.27
CA LYS A 136 33.36 5.97 16.73
C LYS A 136 34.52 6.33 15.81
N LYS A 137 34.36 6.19 14.50
CA LYS A 137 35.39 6.53 13.50
C LYS A 137 35.70 8.03 13.49
N GLU A 138 34.71 8.89 13.69
CA GLU A 138 34.90 10.34 13.80
C GLU A 138 35.74 10.71 15.03
N ILE A 139 35.50 10.05 16.17
CA ILE A 139 36.33 10.21 17.37
C ILE A 139 37.76 9.75 17.12
N GLU A 140 37.96 8.59 16.49
CA GLU A 140 39.29 8.09 16.12
C GLU A 140 40.01 9.03 15.15
N LEU A 141 39.32 9.54 14.13
CA LEU A 141 39.87 10.53 13.21
C LEU A 141 40.25 11.83 13.91
N SER A 142 39.42 12.30 14.84
CA SER A 142 39.72 13.48 15.64
C SER A 142 40.99 13.28 16.47
N LYS A 143 41.13 12.11 17.12
CA LYS A 143 42.33 11.74 17.88
C LYS A 143 43.58 11.70 16.99
N LEU A 144 43.51 11.05 15.83
CA LEU A 144 44.64 10.95 14.90
C LEU A 144 45.04 12.32 14.33
N LYS A 145 44.07 13.22 14.11
CA LYS A 145 44.35 14.60 13.70
C LYS A 145 45.10 15.37 14.78
N LEU A 146 44.67 15.23 16.05
CA LEU A 146 45.37 15.86 17.17
C LEU A 146 46.80 15.33 17.32
N GLU A 147 47.01 14.01 17.23
CA GLU A 147 48.34 13.40 17.27
C GLU A 147 49.22 13.88 16.11
N LYS A 148 48.65 14.01 14.91
CA LYS A 148 49.35 14.60 13.77
C LYS A 148 49.75 16.06 14.05
N GLU A 149 48.84 16.89 14.55
CA GLU A 149 49.15 18.28 14.91
C GLU A 149 50.23 18.38 16.00
N GLU A 150 50.28 17.44 16.94
CA GLU A 150 51.36 17.36 17.92
C GLU A 150 52.70 17.02 17.24
N ILE A 151 52.74 16.06 16.33
CA ILE A 151 53.93 15.72 15.54
C ILE A 151 54.39 16.91 14.68
N ASP A 152 53.45 17.60 14.02
CA ASP A 152 53.75 18.78 13.21
C ASP A 152 54.34 19.91 14.06
N LYS A 153 53.96 20.05 15.35
CA LYS A 153 54.60 21.01 16.28
C LYS A 153 56.02 20.60 16.67
N TYR A 154 56.33 19.31 16.71
CA TYR A 154 57.70 18.82 16.92
C TYR A 154 58.58 18.94 15.67
N GLN A 155 57.98 19.08 14.48
CA GLN A 155 58.66 19.53 13.27
C GLN A 155 58.92 21.04 13.35
N VAL A 156 59.89 21.41 14.18
CA VAL A 156 60.46 22.77 14.19
C VAL A 156 61.32 22.96 12.94
N ASP A 157 60.97 23.98 12.16
CA ASP A 157 61.65 24.56 11.00
C ASP A 157 61.77 23.69 9.75
N GLN A 158 60.70 23.67 8.94
CA GLN A 158 60.80 23.39 7.52
C GLN A 158 60.04 24.45 6.71
N ASP A 159 60.56 25.68 6.71
CA ASP A 159 60.21 26.65 5.66
C ASP A 159 60.93 26.21 4.38
N GLY A 160 60.18 25.61 3.45
CA GLY A 160 60.54 25.59 2.04
C GLY A 160 60.53 24.23 1.35
N ASN A 161 59.38 23.94 0.76
CA ASN A 161 59.24 23.27 -0.53
C ASN A 161 59.58 21.77 -0.59
N SER A 162 58.54 20.99 -0.33
CA SER A 162 58.38 19.57 -0.56
C SER A 162 58.76 19.18 -1.98
N ASN A 163 59.82 18.36 -2.09
CA ASN A 163 60.11 17.36 -3.13
C ASN A 163 61.54 16.75 -2.96
N ASP A 164 62.32 17.20 -1.97
CA ASP A 164 63.68 16.70 -1.65
C ASP A 164 63.78 16.11 -0.21
N ASP A 165 62.62 15.78 0.39
CA ASP A 165 62.46 15.55 1.83
C ASP A 165 63.19 14.32 2.39
N ASP A 166 63.39 13.26 1.61
CA ASP A 166 64.06 12.04 2.09
C ASP A 166 65.56 12.25 2.36
N TRP A 167 66.24 13.07 1.53
CA TRP A 167 67.68 13.33 1.70
C TRP A 167 67.96 14.37 2.79
N ILE A 168 67.07 15.37 2.92
CA ILE A 168 67.15 16.41 3.94
C ILE A 168 66.93 15.79 5.33
N ASN A 169 65.96 14.88 5.47
CA ASN A 169 65.73 14.13 6.70
C ASN A 169 66.99 13.35 7.12
N GLY A 170 67.64 12.66 6.17
CA GLY A 170 68.91 11.95 6.43
C GLY A 170 70.06 12.87 6.86
N LYS A 171 70.12 14.12 6.38
CA LYS A 171 71.15 15.09 6.81
C LYS A 171 70.86 15.62 8.21
N VAL A 172 69.60 15.95 8.52
CA VAL A 172 69.18 16.42 9.85
C VAL A 172 69.41 15.34 10.91
N ILE A 173 69.03 14.09 10.63
CA ILE A 173 69.28 12.95 11.53
C ILE A 173 70.78 12.77 11.77
N ARG A 174 71.62 12.82 10.72
CA ARG A 174 73.08 12.72 10.87
C ARG A 174 73.66 13.87 11.68
N LEU A 175 73.18 15.10 11.48
CA LEU A 175 73.61 16.26 12.27
C LEU A 175 73.21 16.14 13.74
N LYS A 176 71.98 15.65 14.02
CA LYS A 176 71.53 15.38 15.38
C LYS A 176 72.35 14.28 16.05
N MET A 177 72.58 13.17 15.35
CA MET A 177 73.43 12.07 15.85
C MET A 177 74.86 12.54 16.16
N LEU A 178 75.44 13.40 15.32
CA LEU A 178 76.76 13.99 15.57
C LEU A 178 76.75 14.98 16.74
N SER A 179 75.68 15.76 16.91
CA SER A 179 75.49 16.65 18.07
C SER A 179 75.35 15.86 19.37
N ASP A 180 74.58 14.78 19.36
CA ASP A 180 74.37 13.89 20.51
C ASP A 180 75.65 13.12 20.86
N ALA A 181 76.46 12.79 19.86
CA ALA A 181 77.81 12.24 20.05
C ALA A 181 78.82 13.27 20.59
N GLY A 182 78.43 14.52 20.80
CA GLY A 182 79.26 15.55 21.44
C GLY A 182 80.02 16.47 20.48
N PHE A 183 79.77 16.40 19.17
CA PHE A 183 80.38 17.29 18.18
C PHE A 183 79.52 18.54 17.96
N LYS A 184 80.06 19.72 18.24
CA LYS A 184 79.40 21.01 17.98
C LYS A 184 80.24 21.88 17.07
N LEU A 185 79.67 22.31 15.95
CA LEU A 185 80.29 23.29 15.06
C LEU A 185 80.02 24.70 15.59
N VAL A 186 81.09 25.47 15.82
CA VAL A 186 81.02 26.88 16.20
C VAL A 186 81.51 27.72 15.03
N THR A 187 80.56 28.40 14.40
CA THR A 187 80.84 29.42 13.37
C THR A 187 81.06 30.77 14.04
N PRO A 188 82.14 31.50 13.72
CA PRO A 188 82.40 32.81 14.31
C PRO A 188 81.35 33.84 13.87
N LYS A 189 80.88 34.67 14.82
CA LYS A 189 79.81 35.67 14.59
C LYS A 189 80.17 36.74 13.55
N ASP A 190 81.46 37.05 13.39
CA ASP A 190 81.93 38.14 12.51
C ASP A 190 82.49 37.65 11.17
N ASN A 191 82.32 36.37 10.83
CA ASN A 191 82.77 35.73 9.58
C ASN A 191 84.28 35.91 9.24
N LYS A 192 85.08 36.35 10.22
CA LYS A 192 86.52 36.68 10.09
C LYS A 192 87.44 35.67 10.79
N GLY A 193 87.00 34.43 10.98
CA GLY A 193 87.82 33.37 11.61
C GLY A 193 87.55 31.98 11.04
N PRO A 194 88.48 31.02 11.23
CA PRO A 194 88.26 29.64 10.84
C PRO A 194 87.14 29.02 11.68
N ASN A 195 86.32 28.17 11.06
CA ASN A 195 85.29 27.40 11.75
C ASN A 195 85.95 26.51 12.80
N LYS A 196 85.37 26.43 14.00
CA LYS A 196 85.90 25.58 15.07
C LYS A 196 84.92 24.46 15.37
N ILE A 197 85.43 23.26 15.62
CA ILE A 197 84.65 22.13 16.15
C ILE A 197 84.97 22.01 17.63
N LEU A 198 83.94 21.99 18.45
CA LEU A 198 84.00 21.59 19.84
C LEU A 198 83.67 20.10 19.95
N ILE A 199 84.52 19.34 20.62
CA ILE A 199 84.36 17.92 20.85
C ILE A 199 84.22 17.73 22.35
N ARG A 200 83.04 17.34 22.81
CA ARG A 200 82.77 17.03 24.22
C ARG A 200 83.02 15.54 24.45
N ASN A 201 83.92 15.21 25.38
CA ASN A 201 84.14 13.85 25.81
C ASN A 201 83.48 13.62 27.17
N ASP A 202 82.33 12.95 27.18
CA ASP A 202 81.52 12.74 28.39
C ASP A 202 82.21 11.84 29.42
N LYS A 203 83.15 10.98 29.00
CA LYS A 203 83.90 10.09 29.92
C LYS A 203 85.00 10.82 30.67
N LYS A 204 85.70 11.76 30.01
CA LYS A 204 86.79 12.55 30.62
C LYS A 204 86.30 13.90 31.18
N ASN A 205 85.05 14.28 30.91
CA ASN A 205 84.47 15.58 31.23
C ASN A 205 85.33 16.75 30.71
N ASP A 206 85.86 16.61 29.49
CA ASP A 206 86.72 17.60 28.82
C ASP A 206 86.10 18.04 27.48
N VAL A 207 86.44 19.25 27.04
CA VAL A 207 85.98 19.86 25.78
C VAL A 207 87.18 20.33 24.98
N HIS A 208 87.47 19.64 23.89
CA HIS A 208 88.53 20.03 22.97
C HIS A 208 88.00 20.94 21.87
N SER A 209 88.76 21.97 21.51
CA SER A 209 88.46 22.84 20.36
C SER A 209 89.47 22.62 19.24
N VAL A 210 88.97 22.29 18.05
CA VAL A 210 89.79 22.08 16.85
C VAL A 210 89.40 23.10 15.79
N SER A 211 90.35 23.92 15.35
CA SER A 211 90.14 24.86 14.24
C SER A 211 90.18 24.10 12.91
N ILE A 212 89.11 24.22 12.12
CA ILE A 212 89.05 23.78 10.73
C ILE A 212 89.67 24.88 9.88
N ASP A 213 90.94 24.69 9.54
CA ASP A 213 91.66 25.53 8.59
C ASP A 213 92.08 24.68 7.38
N ASN A 214 92.17 25.30 6.20
CA ASN A 214 92.57 24.64 4.96
C ASN A 214 94.09 24.41 4.87
N THR A 215 94.84 24.79 5.91
CA THR A 215 96.29 24.59 6.03
C THR A 215 96.70 23.14 6.31
N ARG A 216 95.78 22.31 6.81
CA ARG A 216 96.01 20.89 7.12
C ARG A 216 95.18 20.00 6.21
N SER A 217 95.67 18.78 5.93
CA SER A 217 94.91 17.84 5.12
C SER A 217 93.63 17.41 5.84
N LYS A 218 92.54 17.25 5.08
CA LYS A 218 91.24 16.80 5.62
C LYS A 218 91.35 15.48 6.39
N VAL A 219 92.24 14.59 5.91
CA VAL A 219 92.51 13.29 6.54
C VAL A 219 93.17 13.46 7.91
N TYR A 220 94.17 14.35 8.02
CA TYR A 220 94.82 14.65 9.30
C TYR A 220 93.81 15.21 10.30
N THR A 221 92.99 16.17 9.88
CA THR A 221 91.95 16.77 10.74
C THR A 221 90.91 15.74 11.17
N ALA A 222 90.46 14.85 10.27
CA ALA A 222 89.54 13.78 10.61
C ALA A 222 90.14 12.80 11.63
N ASN A 223 91.38 12.37 11.43
CA ASN A 223 92.07 11.47 12.38
C ASN A 223 92.26 12.11 13.75
N LEU A 224 92.58 13.41 13.81
CA LEU A 224 92.69 14.16 15.06
C LEU A 224 91.34 14.27 15.78
N ILE A 225 90.25 14.55 15.05
CA ILE A 225 88.91 14.63 15.63
C ILE A 225 88.51 13.26 16.21
N TRP A 226 88.77 12.18 15.47
CA TRP A 226 88.47 10.83 15.93
C TRP A 226 89.36 10.40 17.10
N SER A 227 90.64 10.76 17.14
CA SER A 227 91.50 10.44 18.28
C SER A 227 91.02 11.13 19.55
N LEU A 228 90.68 12.42 19.48
CA LEU A 228 90.16 13.19 20.61
C LEU A 228 88.80 12.68 21.11
N ALA A 229 87.96 12.18 20.20
CA ALA A 229 86.67 11.57 20.55
C ALA A 229 86.79 10.14 21.09
N SER A 230 87.79 9.36 20.63
CA SER A 230 87.96 7.93 20.96
C SER A 230 88.95 7.64 22.08
N GLU A 231 89.78 8.60 22.50
CA GLU A 231 90.78 8.47 23.57
C GLU A 231 90.21 8.15 24.99
N GLY A 232 88.94 7.74 25.08
CA GLY A 232 88.29 7.22 26.29
C GLY A 232 87.67 5.82 26.12
N CYS A 233 88.09 5.04 25.11
CA CYS A 233 87.85 3.59 25.07
C CYS A 233 89.07 2.82 25.58
#